data_AF-A0A7Z8KQK1-F1
#
_entry.id   AF-A0A7Z8KQK1-F1
#
_cell.length_a   1.000
_cell.length_b   1.000
_cell.length_c   1.000
_cell.angle_alpha   90.00
_cell.angle_beta   90.00
_cell.angle_gamma   90.00
#
_symmetry.space_group_name_H-M   'P 1'
#
loop_
_entity.id
_entity.type
_entity.pdbx_description
1 polymer ?
#
loop_
_entity_poly.entity_id
_entity_poly.type
_entity_poly.pdbx_seq_one_letter_code
_entity_poly.pdbx_strand_id
1 'polypeptide(L)'
;MTSTEVPQIFLDIAKQDLKSSQLLFENKCYPQSIFLFQQSVEKAVKSMSIFTGTTNLKKAADKIGHKGVTFYRMLNLNWMENLKSMRKNKQKTEAFAQMLDVDSTGMDIIEVENDAKDLDIWTLTYIKNTQDHVELSDNELTDILAHISEIEEEYIYALSEGTDFIKTDEEWLQFIEEVTEFIKKGVQYYVENPEEVDVDIPENISEIVEEEFKRVFGATDKETWNQFANLILDSLYINHLLFGLSIIMDPHAISARYPDEDFNPMEFYTLELPLVTKLPKITAITEGLLVLLDNFYSRVQGSELRRLALENNTDI
;
A
#
# COMPACT_ATOMS: atom_id res chain seq x y z
N MET A 1 21.47 8.33 -8.20
CA MET A 1 20.68 7.81 -7.08
C MET A 1 20.21 6.43 -7.45
N THR A 2 20.32 5.45 -6.55
CA THR A 2 19.74 4.12 -6.76
C THR A 2 18.21 4.20 -6.67
N SER A 3 17.51 3.20 -7.20
CA SER A 3 16.04 3.11 -7.12
C SER A 3 15.50 3.12 -5.68
N THR A 4 16.34 2.81 -4.68
CA THR A 4 15.95 2.76 -3.27
C THR A 4 16.29 4.01 -2.46
N GLU A 5 17.21 4.86 -2.93
CA GLU A 5 17.57 6.12 -2.24
C GLU A 5 16.44 7.15 -2.29
N VAL A 6 15.71 7.19 -3.40
CA VAL A 6 14.66 8.20 -3.61
C VAL A 6 13.47 7.99 -2.67
N PRO A 7 12.89 6.79 -2.51
CA PRO A 7 11.87 6.53 -1.49
C PRO A 7 12.34 6.97 -0.10
N GLN A 8 13.56 6.60 0.31
CA GLN A 8 14.08 6.96 1.63
C GLN A 8 14.13 8.47 1.86
N ILE A 9 14.54 9.25 0.84
CA ILE A 9 14.53 10.72 0.92
C ILE A 9 13.12 11.25 1.17
N PHE A 10 12.11 10.74 0.45
CA PHE A 10 10.71 11.14 0.69
C PHE A 10 10.24 10.78 2.09
N LEU A 11 10.58 9.58 2.57
CA LEU A 11 10.26 9.13 3.93
C LEU A 11 10.91 10.01 5.00
N ASP A 12 12.17 10.39 4.83
CA ASP A 12 12.89 11.24 5.77
C ASP A 12 12.29 12.66 5.81
N ILE A 13 11.86 13.20 4.67
CA ILE A 13 11.15 14.47 4.64
C ILE A 13 9.78 14.34 5.32
N ALA A 14 9.05 13.24 5.10
CA ALA A 14 7.76 12.99 5.78
C ALA A 14 7.93 13.00 7.31
N LYS A 15 8.96 12.34 7.84
CA LYS A 15 9.29 12.35 9.28
C LYS A 15 9.55 13.78 9.80
N GLN A 16 10.26 14.61 9.04
CA GLN A 16 10.52 16.01 9.41
C GLN A 16 9.25 16.87 9.38
N ASP A 17 8.39 16.67 8.40
CA ASP A 17 7.11 17.37 8.29
C ASP A 17 6.16 17.00 9.44
N LEU A 18 6.07 15.72 9.80
CA LEU A 18 5.29 15.24 10.95
C LEU A 18 5.76 15.89 12.25
N LYS A 19 7.08 15.87 12.49
CA LYS A 19 7.67 16.50 13.68
C LYS A 19 7.38 17.99 13.74
N SER A 20 7.50 18.68 12.60
CA SER A 20 7.20 20.12 12.51
C SER A 20 5.72 20.41 12.77
N SER A 21 4.83 19.56 12.24
CA SER A 21 3.40 19.63 12.48
C SER A 21 3.05 19.50 13.98
N GLN A 22 3.62 18.51 14.68
CA GLN A 22 3.40 18.30 16.11
C GLN A 22 3.85 19.51 16.93
N LEU A 23 5.05 20.06 16.65
CA LEU A 23 5.55 21.27 17.32
C LEU A 23 4.63 22.48 17.11
N LEU A 24 4.10 22.66 15.90
CA LEU A 24 3.17 23.76 15.60
C LEU A 24 1.82 23.55 16.28
N PHE A 25 1.34 22.31 16.39
CA PHE A 25 0.12 21.99 17.12
C PHE A 25 0.24 22.38 18.60
N GLU A 26 1.34 22.00 19.25
CA GLU A 26 1.63 22.35 20.65
C GLU A 26 1.67 23.87 20.88
N ASN A 27 2.11 24.62 19.87
CA ASN A 27 2.14 26.09 19.89
C ASN A 27 0.84 26.74 19.37
N LYS A 28 -0.23 25.96 19.18
CA LYS A 28 -1.56 26.40 18.73
C LYS A 28 -1.58 27.02 17.32
N CYS A 29 -0.59 26.72 16.50
CA CYS A 29 -0.54 27.07 15.08
C CYS A 29 -1.24 25.99 14.24
N TYR A 30 -2.54 25.78 14.49
CA TYR A 30 -3.29 24.66 13.93
C TYR A 30 -3.33 24.62 12.39
N PRO A 31 -3.55 25.73 11.65
CA PRO A 31 -3.57 25.68 10.19
C PRO A 31 -2.23 25.20 9.61
N GLN A 32 -1.11 25.71 10.14
CA GLN A 32 0.23 25.31 9.71
C GLN A 32 0.56 23.88 10.13
N SER A 33 0.09 23.46 11.30
CA SER A 33 0.20 22.08 11.76
C SER A 33 -0.52 21.12 10.82
N ILE A 34 -1.78 21.41 10.45
CA ILE A 34 -2.56 20.60 9.51
C ILE A 34 -1.91 20.56 8.13
N PHE A 35 -1.43 21.69 7.63
CA PHE A 35 -0.72 21.75 6.36
C PHE A 35 0.53 20.85 6.35
N LEU A 36 1.39 20.96 7.37
CA LEU A 36 2.60 20.14 7.45
C LEU A 36 2.27 18.67 7.70
N PHE A 37 1.18 18.38 8.41
CA PHE A 37 0.72 17.02 8.58
C PHE A 37 0.28 16.39 7.25
N GLN A 38 -0.51 17.12 6.45
CA GLN A 38 -0.91 16.68 5.11
C GLN A 38 0.32 16.43 4.22
N GLN A 39 1.32 17.32 4.29
CA GLN A 39 2.58 17.19 3.58
C GLN A 39 3.39 15.95 3.98
N SER A 40 3.33 15.55 5.25
CA SER A 40 3.93 14.30 5.74
C SER A 40 3.24 13.10 5.10
N VAL A 41 1.91 13.02 5.17
CA VAL A 41 1.12 11.92 4.59
C VAL A 41 1.36 11.82 3.07
N GLU A 42 1.31 12.93 2.34
CA GLU A 42 1.56 12.97 0.90
C GLU A 42 2.94 12.41 0.53
N LYS A 43 3.98 12.75 1.31
CA LYS A 43 5.34 12.25 1.05
C LYS A 43 5.51 10.78 1.43
N ALA A 44 4.84 10.31 2.48
CA ALA A 44 4.82 8.89 2.82
C ALA A 44 4.17 8.05 1.70
N VAL A 45 3.03 8.51 1.14
CA VAL A 45 2.39 7.88 -0.02
C VAL A 45 3.32 7.89 -1.23
N LYS A 46 3.97 9.02 -1.53
CA LYS A 46 4.93 9.13 -2.65
C LYS A 46 6.11 8.18 -2.45
N SER A 47 6.67 8.12 -1.25
CA SER A 47 7.73 7.18 -0.88
C SER A 47 7.33 5.75 -1.22
N MET A 48 6.17 5.29 -0.71
CA MET A 48 5.68 3.93 -0.94
C MET A 48 5.43 3.66 -2.43
N SER A 49 4.78 4.60 -3.12
CA SER A 49 4.45 4.43 -4.55
C SER A 49 5.67 4.32 -5.46
N ILE A 50 6.77 5.01 -5.13
CA ILE A 50 8.03 4.92 -5.86
C ILE A 50 8.73 3.61 -5.48
N PHE A 51 8.71 3.24 -4.20
CA PHE A 51 9.32 2.02 -3.70
C PHE A 51 8.72 0.77 -4.34
N THR A 52 7.39 0.71 -4.46
CA THR A 52 6.67 -0.42 -5.10
C THR A 52 6.74 -0.39 -6.62
N GLY A 53 7.33 0.64 -7.23
CA GLY A 53 7.36 0.81 -8.69
C GLY A 53 6.01 1.15 -9.32
N THR A 54 4.96 1.37 -8.53
CA THR A 54 3.62 1.76 -9.03
C THR A 54 3.65 3.10 -9.76
N THR A 55 4.62 3.96 -9.42
CA THR A 55 4.91 5.20 -10.14
C THR A 55 6.42 5.41 -10.25
N ASN A 56 6.82 6.35 -11.11
CA ASN A 56 8.20 6.85 -11.16
C ASN A 56 8.24 8.32 -10.71
N LEU A 57 9.43 8.86 -10.40
CA LEU A 57 9.62 10.25 -9.96
C LEU A 57 8.83 11.28 -10.76
N LYS A 58 8.83 11.15 -12.09
CA LYS A 58 8.14 12.08 -13.00
C LYS A 58 6.62 11.96 -12.86
N LYS A 59 6.09 10.72 -12.84
CA LYS A 59 4.66 10.44 -12.64
C LYS A 59 4.20 10.69 -11.20
N ALA A 60 5.05 10.59 -10.20
CA ALA A 60 4.72 10.88 -8.80
C ALA A 60 4.42 12.37 -8.60
N ALA A 61 5.16 13.24 -9.30
CA ALA A 61 4.89 14.67 -9.35
C ALA A 61 3.59 15.00 -10.11
N ASP A 62 3.38 14.37 -11.28
CA ASP A 62 2.30 14.73 -12.21
C ASP A 62 0.95 14.01 -11.96
N LYS A 63 0.95 12.73 -11.55
CA LYS A 63 -0.26 11.88 -11.45
C LYS A 63 -0.83 11.71 -10.04
N ILE A 64 0.03 11.64 -9.02
CA ILE A 64 -0.43 11.55 -7.62
C ILE A 64 -0.80 12.95 -7.10
N GLY A 65 -0.09 14.00 -7.57
CA GLY A 65 -0.38 15.38 -7.21
C GLY A 65 -0.45 15.57 -5.69
N HIS A 66 -1.53 16.22 -5.24
CA HIS A 66 -1.88 16.42 -3.83
C HIS A 66 -2.97 15.44 -3.33
N LYS A 67 -3.28 14.39 -4.08
CA LYS A 67 -4.37 13.45 -3.77
C LYS A 67 -3.83 12.06 -3.50
N GLY A 68 -3.52 11.78 -2.24
CA GLY A 68 -3.02 10.46 -1.82
C GLY A 68 -3.98 9.34 -2.20
N VAL A 69 -5.28 9.59 -2.18
CA VAL A 69 -6.33 8.60 -2.53
C VAL A 69 -6.24 8.14 -4.01
N THR A 70 -5.67 8.96 -4.90
CA THR A 70 -5.51 8.59 -6.32
C THR A 70 -4.53 7.43 -6.50
N PHE A 71 -3.52 7.32 -5.64
CA PHE A 71 -2.59 6.19 -5.65
C PHE A 71 -3.32 4.87 -5.36
N TYR A 72 -4.21 4.84 -4.38
CA TYR A 72 -4.99 3.64 -4.04
C TYR A 72 -5.93 3.20 -5.14
N ARG A 73 -6.53 4.17 -5.82
CA ARG A 73 -7.31 3.88 -7.01
C ARG A 73 -6.47 3.21 -8.09
N MET A 74 -5.24 3.66 -8.31
CA MET A 74 -4.33 3.02 -9.28
C MET A 74 -3.96 1.59 -8.86
N LEU A 75 -3.67 1.36 -7.57
CA LEU A 75 -3.42 0.02 -7.05
C LEU A 75 -4.63 -0.90 -7.24
N ASN A 76 -5.82 -0.42 -6.89
CA ASN A 76 -7.06 -1.18 -7.02
C ASN A 76 -7.38 -1.49 -8.49
N LEU A 77 -7.24 -0.53 -9.40
CA LEU A 77 -7.47 -0.79 -10.83
C LEU A 77 -6.50 -1.84 -11.39
N ASN A 78 -5.21 -1.77 -11.05
CA ASN A 78 -4.25 -2.80 -11.44
C ASN A 78 -4.63 -4.17 -10.86
N TRP A 79 -5.06 -4.21 -9.59
CA TRP A 79 -5.50 -5.45 -8.96
C TRP A 79 -6.78 -6.01 -9.59
N MET A 80 -7.74 -5.17 -9.95
CA MET A 80 -8.96 -5.55 -10.66
C MET A 80 -8.68 -6.07 -12.07
N GLU A 81 -7.74 -5.47 -12.80
CA GLU A 81 -7.29 -5.99 -14.09
C GLU A 81 -6.66 -7.37 -13.93
N ASN A 82 -5.83 -7.55 -12.90
CA ASN A 82 -5.28 -8.85 -12.53
C ASN A 82 -6.39 -9.86 -12.18
N LEU A 83 -7.37 -9.51 -11.33
CA LEU A 83 -8.51 -10.37 -10.98
C LEU A 83 -9.33 -10.79 -12.21
N LYS A 84 -9.61 -9.85 -13.13
CA LYS A 84 -10.32 -10.14 -14.38
C LYS A 84 -9.53 -11.08 -15.29
N SER A 85 -8.22 -10.88 -15.38
CA SER A 85 -7.33 -11.78 -16.13
C SER A 85 -7.34 -13.19 -15.53
N MET A 86 -7.41 -13.29 -14.21
CA MET A 86 -7.49 -14.56 -13.48
C MET A 86 -8.82 -15.26 -13.72
N ARG A 87 -9.95 -14.55 -13.64
CA ARG A 87 -11.29 -15.11 -13.88
C ARG A 87 -11.47 -15.74 -15.27
N LYS A 88 -10.83 -15.16 -16.29
CA LYS A 88 -10.86 -15.70 -17.66
C LYS A 88 -10.13 -17.05 -17.77
N ASN A 89 -9.37 -17.45 -16.76
CA ASN A 89 -8.63 -18.69 -16.72
C ASN A 89 -9.01 -19.51 -15.48
N LYS A 90 -9.83 -20.55 -15.69
CA LYS A 90 -10.36 -21.41 -14.62
C LYS A 90 -9.28 -21.99 -13.70
N GLN A 91 -8.11 -22.34 -14.23
CA GLN A 91 -6.97 -22.84 -13.44
C GLN A 91 -6.30 -21.75 -12.59
N LYS A 92 -6.40 -20.47 -12.96
CA LYS A 92 -5.93 -19.34 -12.14
C LYS A 92 -6.88 -19.07 -10.97
N THR A 93 -8.17 -19.11 -11.24
CA THR A 93 -9.20 -18.97 -10.20
C THR A 93 -9.06 -20.05 -9.13
N GLU A 94 -8.83 -21.31 -9.51
CA GLU A 94 -8.66 -22.42 -8.55
C GLU A 94 -7.36 -22.28 -7.72
N ALA A 95 -6.23 -21.89 -8.33
CA ALA A 95 -4.97 -21.69 -7.60
C ALA A 95 -5.00 -20.48 -6.66
N PHE A 96 -5.60 -19.37 -7.10
CA PHE A 96 -5.76 -18.18 -6.25
C PHE A 96 -6.76 -18.43 -5.11
N ALA A 97 -7.82 -19.21 -5.37
CA ALA A 97 -8.77 -19.65 -4.36
C ALA A 97 -8.11 -20.55 -3.29
N GLN A 98 -7.20 -21.44 -3.68
CA GLN A 98 -6.43 -22.24 -2.73
C GLN A 98 -5.45 -21.39 -1.91
N MET A 99 -4.72 -20.46 -2.56
CA MET A 99 -3.72 -19.62 -1.90
C MET A 99 -4.30 -18.67 -0.83
N LEU A 100 -5.47 -18.09 -1.10
CA LEU A 100 -6.17 -17.24 -0.13
C LEU A 100 -7.06 -18.05 0.82
N ASP A 101 -7.00 -19.38 0.73
CA ASP A 101 -7.86 -20.32 1.45
C ASP A 101 -9.34 -19.91 1.37
N VAL A 102 -9.75 -19.56 0.15
CA VAL A 102 -11.06 -19.01 -0.20
C VAL A 102 -12.17 -20.02 0.09
N ASP A 103 -11.85 -21.31 0.03
CA ASP A 103 -12.75 -22.40 0.44
C ASP A 103 -12.90 -22.51 1.98
N SER A 104 -11.91 -22.14 2.80
CA SER A 104 -12.03 -22.14 4.28
C SER A 104 -12.53 -20.80 4.85
N THR A 105 -12.27 -19.70 4.15
CA THR A 105 -12.71 -18.34 4.47
C THR A 105 -14.10 -18.02 3.91
N GLY A 106 -14.57 -18.80 2.92
CA GLY A 106 -15.88 -18.65 2.28
C GLY A 106 -16.00 -17.47 1.33
N MET A 107 -14.89 -16.83 0.96
CA MET A 107 -14.90 -15.74 -0.02
C MET A 107 -15.22 -16.28 -1.43
N ASP A 108 -15.87 -15.51 -2.30
CA ASP A 108 -16.01 -15.85 -3.73
C ASP A 108 -15.11 -14.90 -4.52
N ILE A 109 -14.31 -15.36 -5.48
CA ILE A 109 -13.51 -14.45 -6.34
C ILE A 109 -14.39 -13.39 -7.03
N ILE A 110 -15.66 -13.72 -7.28
CA ILE A 110 -16.66 -12.80 -7.80
C ILE A 110 -17.02 -11.75 -6.74
N GLU A 111 -17.13 -12.14 -5.47
CA GLU A 111 -17.34 -11.23 -4.34
C GLU A 111 -16.15 -10.29 -4.18
N VAL A 112 -14.91 -10.81 -4.17
CA VAL A 112 -13.68 -10.00 -4.14
C VAL A 112 -13.60 -9.02 -5.32
N GLU A 113 -13.97 -9.45 -6.53
CA GLU A 113 -14.03 -8.57 -7.71
C GLU A 113 -15.11 -7.48 -7.57
N ASN A 114 -16.25 -7.80 -6.94
CA ASN A 114 -17.32 -6.84 -6.70
C ASN A 114 -16.92 -5.85 -5.59
N ASP A 115 -16.31 -6.31 -4.50
CA ASP A 115 -15.80 -5.45 -3.45
C ASP A 115 -14.73 -4.48 -3.98
N ALA A 116 -13.84 -4.97 -4.85
CA ALA A 116 -12.85 -4.14 -5.53
C ALA A 116 -13.51 -3.05 -6.41
N LYS A 117 -14.58 -3.40 -7.15
CA LYS A 117 -15.36 -2.44 -7.95
C LYS A 117 -16.07 -1.42 -7.09
N ASP A 118 -16.71 -1.88 -6.01
CA ASP A 118 -17.44 -1.02 -5.09
C ASP A 118 -16.47 -0.05 -4.42
N LEU A 119 -15.26 -0.50 -4.07
CA LEU A 119 -14.17 0.35 -3.59
C LEU A 119 -13.71 1.38 -4.63
N ASP A 120 -13.56 1.02 -5.93
CA ASP A 120 -13.21 2.00 -6.99
C ASP A 120 -14.32 3.03 -7.20
N ILE A 121 -15.59 2.60 -7.23
CA ILE A 121 -16.76 3.48 -7.36
C ILE A 121 -16.83 4.43 -6.16
N TRP A 122 -16.66 3.91 -4.95
CA TRP A 122 -16.61 4.70 -3.73
C TRP A 122 -15.46 5.70 -3.77
N THR A 123 -14.26 5.25 -4.13
CA THR A 123 -13.05 6.09 -4.22
C THR A 123 -13.24 7.21 -5.24
N LEU A 124 -13.82 6.92 -6.40
CA LEU A 124 -14.17 7.90 -7.41
C LEU A 124 -15.18 8.94 -6.92
N THR A 125 -16.21 8.47 -6.20
CA THR A 125 -17.25 9.33 -5.63
C THR A 125 -16.66 10.23 -4.56
N TYR A 126 -15.83 9.67 -3.68
CA TYR A 126 -15.07 10.40 -2.68
C TYR A 126 -14.20 11.48 -3.34
N ILE A 127 -13.31 11.13 -4.28
CA ILE A 127 -12.41 12.07 -4.96
C ILE A 127 -13.17 13.24 -5.61
N LYS A 128 -14.35 12.98 -6.18
CA LYS A 128 -15.21 14.00 -6.80
C LYS A 128 -15.83 14.90 -5.73
N ASN A 129 -16.41 14.33 -4.68
CA ASN A 129 -17.14 15.09 -3.66
C ASN A 129 -16.20 15.87 -2.73
N THR A 130 -14.98 15.38 -2.49
CA THR A 130 -13.96 16.11 -1.73
C THR A 130 -13.34 17.28 -2.50
N GLN A 131 -13.69 17.49 -3.78
CA GLN A 131 -13.33 18.76 -4.45
C GLN A 131 -14.11 19.95 -3.90
N ASP A 132 -15.28 19.70 -3.32
CA ASP A 132 -16.25 20.75 -2.95
C ASP A 132 -16.47 20.88 -1.43
N HIS A 133 -15.96 19.94 -0.63
CA HIS A 133 -16.16 19.93 0.83
C HIS A 133 -14.84 19.72 1.60
N VAL A 134 -14.55 20.67 2.49
CA VAL A 134 -13.28 20.79 3.23
C VAL A 134 -13.27 19.98 4.54
N GLU A 135 -14.39 19.40 4.96
CA GLU A 135 -14.51 18.85 6.33
C GLU A 135 -15.14 17.46 6.37
N LEU A 136 -14.44 16.52 6.99
CA LEU A 136 -15.02 15.29 7.50
C LEU A 136 -15.68 15.58 8.85
N SER A 137 -16.91 15.10 9.03
CA SER A 137 -17.60 15.20 10.32
C SER A 137 -16.88 14.40 11.41
N ASP A 138 -17.20 14.71 12.67
CA ASP A 138 -16.64 14.00 13.83
C ASP A 138 -16.89 12.48 13.77
N ASN A 139 -18.07 12.08 13.27
CA ASN A 139 -18.44 10.69 13.10
C ASN A 139 -17.62 10.04 11.98
N GLU A 140 -17.51 10.66 10.81
CA GLU A 140 -16.71 10.12 9.70
C GLU A 140 -15.24 9.95 10.09
N LEU A 141 -14.65 10.93 10.79
CA LEU A 141 -13.29 10.80 11.33
C LEU A 141 -13.17 9.67 12.34
N THR A 142 -14.18 9.50 13.20
CA THR A 142 -14.21 8.43 14.20
C THR A 142 -14.31 7.06 13.54
N ASP A 143 -15.14 6.92 12.52
CA ASP A 143 -15.33 5.67 11.77
C ASP A 143 -14.05 5.28 11.04
N ILE A 144 -13.37 6.22 10.36
CA ILE A 144 -12.07 5.96 9.71
C ILE A 144 -11.03 5.52 10.75
N LEU A 145 -10.98 6.18 11.91
CA LEU A 145 -10.03 5.83 12.97
C LEU A 145 -10.35 4.50 13.64
N ALA A 146 -11.64 4.13 13.76
CA ALA A 146 -12.06 2.84 14.24
C ALA A 146 -11.61 1.74 13.27
N HIS A 147 -11.86 1.94 11.97
CA HIS A 147 -11.43 1.02 10.92
C HIS A 147 -9.90 0.83 10.90
N ILE A 148 -9.12 1.91 11.03
CA ILE A 148 -7.66 1.81 11.17
C ILE A 148 -7.26 0.96 12.38
N SER A 149 -7.98 1.09 13.50
CA SER A 149 -7.70 0.33 14.73
C SER A 149 -8.07 -1.15 14.55
N GLU A 150 -9.16 -1.46 13.87
CA GLU A 150 -9.57 -2.83 13.52
C GLU A 150 -8.51 -3.51 12.66
N ILE A 151 -8.02 -2.84 11.61
CA ILE A 151 -6.95 -3.38 10.76
C ILE A 151 -5.65 -3.57 11.56
N GLU A 152 -5.33 -2.68 12.51
CA GLU A 152 -4.18 -2.85 13.39
C GLU A 152 -4.31 -4.10 14.27
N GLU A 153 -5.49 -4.37 14.82
CA GLU A 153 -5.77 -5.59 15.59
C GLU A 153 -5.64 -6.84 14.72
N GLU A 154 -6.19 -6.83 13.52
CA GLU A 154 -6.06 -7.92 12.54
C GLU A 154 -4.60 -8.17 12.14
N TYR A 155 -3.84 -7.10 11.90
CA TYR A 155 -2.42 -7.17 11.60
C TYR A 155 -1.59 -7.74 12.76
N ILE A 156 -1.83 -7.27 13.98
CA ILE A 156 -1.15 -7.79 15.18
C ILE A 156 -1.49 -9.26 15.38
N TYR A 157 -2.77 -9.63 15.22
CA TYR A 157 -3.22 -11.01 15.28
C TYR A 157 -2.51 -11.86 14.22
N ALA A 158 -2.53 -11.41 12.96
CA ALA A 158 -1.87 -12.08 11.84
C ALA A 158 -0.36 -12.24 12.04
N LEU A 159 0.33 -11.27 12.67
CA LEU A 159 1.73 -11.41 13.05
C LEU A 159 1.94 -12.39 14.21
N SER A 160 1.03 -12.39 15.19
CA SER A 160 1.13 -13.24 16.38
C SER A 160 0.85 -14.72 16.08
N GLU A 161 -0.09 -14.99 15.16
CA GLU A 161 -0.39 -16.31 14.62
C GLU A 161 0.55 -16.66 13.45
N GLY A 162 1.12 -15.64 12.82
CA GLY A 162 1.94 -15.68 11.61
C GLY A 162 3.35 -16.20 11.84
N THR A 163 3.44 -17.49 12.18
CA THR A 163 4.42 -18.48 11.69
C THR A 163 3.93 -19.93 11.96
N ASP A 164 2.75 -20.09 12.60
CA ASP A 164 2.17 -21.38 13.00
C ASP A 164 1.09 -21.90 12.05
N PHE A 165 0.78 -21.20 10.97
CA PHE A 165 -0.13 -21.69 9.92
C PHE A 165 0.42 -22.91 9.19
N ILE A 166 1.74 -22.98 9.03
CA ILE A 166 2.42 -24.11 8.40
C ILE A 166 3.15 -24.89 9.48
N LYS A 167 2.52 -25.96 9.97
CA LYS A 167 2.99 -26.73 11.13
C LYS A 167 3.95 -27.83 10.71
N THR A 168 3.91 -28.22 9.45
CA THR A 168 4.67 -29.35 8.92
C THR A 168 5.41 -29.00 7.63
N ASP A 169 6.49 -29.74 7.34
CA ASP A 169 7.23 -29.64 6.08
C ASP A 169 6.35 -30.00 4.86
N GLU A 170 5.27 -30.76 5.06
CA GLU A 170 4.35 -31.17 4.01
C GLU A 170 3.39 -30.04 3.63
N GLU A 171 2.75 -29.39 4.62
CA GLU A 171 1.97 -28.16 4.42
C GLU A 171 2.83 -27.04 3.80
N TRP A 172 4.11 -27.02 4.16
CA TRP A 172 5.11 -26.08 3.64
C TRP A 172 5.39 -26.30 2.14
N LEU A 173 5.66 -27.54 1.74
CA LEU A 173 5.87 -27.88 0.34
C LEU A 173 4.63 -27.63 -0.51
N GLN A 174 3.45 -27.92 0.03
CA GLN A 174 2.18 -27.65 -0.65
C GLN A 174 1.97 -26.15 -0.90
N PHE A 175 2.20 -25.30 0.12
CA PHE A 175 2.11 -23.85 -0.04
C PHE A 175 3.09 -23.30 -1.10
N ILE A 176 4.35 -23.75 -1.11
CA ILE A 176 5.31 -23.37 -2.16
C ILE A 176 4.76 -23.74 -3.54
N GLU A 177 4.23 -24.95 -3.70
CA GLU A 177 3.71 -25.43 -4.98
C GLU A 177 2.54 -24.57 -5.47
N GLU A 178 1.62 -24.18 -4.57
CA GLU A 178 0.48 -23.32 -4.87
C GLU A 178 0.91 -21.90 -5.29
N VAL A 179 1.84 -21.27 -4.56
CA VAL A 179 2.36 -19.93 -4.90
C VAL A 179 3.19 -19.96 -6.19
N THR A 180 3.99 -21.01 -6.40
CA THR A 180 4.76 -21.21 -7.63
C THR A 180 3.83 -21.27 -8.83
N GLU A 181 2.76 -22.05 -8.71
CA GLU A 181 1.77 -22.22 -9.77
C GLU A 181 1.00 -20.92 -10.05
N PHE A 182 0.70 -20.13 -9.02
CA PHE A 182 0.12 -18.80 -9.16
C PHE A 182 1.02 -17.86 -9.98
N ILE A 183 2.32 -17.81 -9.66
CA ILE A 183 3.26 -16.90 -10.32
C ILE A 183 3.55 -17.33 -11.75
N LYS A 184 3.73 -18.63 -12.04
CA LYS A 184 3.84 -19.15 -13.41
C LYS A 184 2.67 -18.68 -14.27
N LYS A 185 1.46 -18.81 -13.73
CA LYS A 185 0.23 -18.40 -14.42
C LYS A 185 0.14 -16.89 -14.61
N GLY A 186 0.63 -16.09 -13.66
CA GLY A 186 0.77 -14.64 -13.80
C GLY A 186 1.76 -14.25 -14.91
N VAL A 187 2.91 -14.91 -14.97
CA VAL A 187 3.95 -14.66 -15.99
C VAL A 187 3.50 -15.09 -17.38
N GLN A 188 2.91 -16.27 -17.51
CA GLN A 188 2.37 -16.76 -18.78
C GLN A 188 1.31 -15.82 -19.36
N TYR A 189 0.53 -15.13 -18.51
CA TYR A 189 -0.40 -14.10 -18.97
C TYR A 189 0.30 -12.99 -19.75
N TYR A 190 1.39 -12.48 -19.20
CA TYR A 190 2.11 -11.36 -19.81
C TYR A 190 2.82 -11.79 -21.10
N VAL A 191 3.26 -13.04 -21.21
CA VAL A 191 3.72 -13.63 -22.48
C VAL A 191 2.62 -13.65 -23.54
N GLU A 192 1.42 -14.03 -23.12
CA GLU A 192 0.27 -14.17 -24.02
C GLU A 192 -0.38 -12.82 -24.39
N ASN A 193 -0.10 -11.75 -23.63
CA ASN A 193 -0.69 -10.41 -23.80
C ASN A 193 0.40 -9.31 -23.69
N PRO A 194 1.41 -9.31 -24.58
CA PRO A 194 2.58 -8.43 -24.47
C PRO A 194 2.24 -6.94 -24.58
N GLU A 195 1.11 -6.58 -25.19
CA GLU A 195 0.65 -5.18 -25.30
C GLU A 195 0.26 -4.53 -23.96
N GLU A 196 0.03 -5.31 -22.90
CA GLU A 196 -0.30 -4.79 -21.57
C GLU A 196 0.95 -4.43 -20.74
N VAL A 197 2.16 -4.76 -21.23
CA VAL A 197 3.42 -4.59 -20.50
C VAL A 197 4.49 -3.98 -21.41
N ASP A 198 5.05 -2.83 -21.03
CA ASP A 198 6.08 -2.11 -21.79
C ASP A 198 7.48 -2.70 -21.55
N VAL A 199 7.62 -4.02 -21.68
CA VAL A 199 8.86 -4.78 -21.44
C VAL A 199 8.95 -5.94 -22.43
N ASP A 200 10.11 -6.15 -23.06
CA ASP A 200 10.37 -7.33 -23.89
C ASP A 200 10.40 -8.58 -22.99
N ILE A 201 9.44 -9.49 -23.18
CA ILE A 201 9.30 -10.70 -22.38
C ILE A 201 9.88 -11.90 -23.17
N PRO A 202 10.89 -12.60 -22.64
CA PRO A 202 11.43 -13.80 -23.28
C PRO A 202 10.37 -14.89 -23.51
N GLU A 203 10.42 -15.59 -24.64
CA GLU A 203 9.49 -16.70 -24.95
C GLU A 203 9.51 -17.83 -23.89
N ASN A 204 10.62 -17.97 -23.16
CA ASN A 204 10.81 -18.96 -22.10
C ASN A 204 10.63 -18.40 -20.68
N ILE A 205 10.05 -17.20 -20.50
CA ILE A 205 9.94 -16.57 -19.17
C ILE A 205 9.16 -17.42 -18.16
N SER A 206 8.22 -18.27 -18.59
CA SER A 206 7.48 -19.16 -17.69
C SER A 206 8.40 -20.22 -17.08
N GLU A 207 9.29 -20.79 -17.89
CA GLU A 207 10.31 -21.75 -17.44
C GLU A 207 11.38 -21.03 -16.59
N ILE A 208 11.82 -19.84 -17.00
CA ILE A 208 12.75 -19.01 -16.21
C ILE A 208 12.14 -18.70 -14.85
N VAL A 209 10.89 -18.27 -14.80
CA VAL A 209 10.24 -17.95 -13.53
C VAL A 209 9.97 -19.20 -12.72
N GLU A 210 9.62 -20.34 -13.32
CA GLU A 210 9.53 -21.61 -12.59
C GLU A 210 10.86 -22.02 -11.95
N GLU A 211 11.95 -21.99 -12.72
CA GLU A 211 13.27 -22.37 -12.24
C GLU A 211 13.76 -21.37 -11.19
N GLU A 212 13.59 -20.07 -11.42
CA GLU A 212 13.91 -19.03 -10.45
C GLU A 212 13.05 -19.14 -9.21
N PHE A 213 11.75 -19.41 -9.33
CA PHE A 213 10.87 -19.55 -8.18
C PHE A 213 11.22 -20.80 -7.38
N LYS A 214 11.46 -21.94 -8.02
CA LYS A 214 11.94 -23.15 -7.31
C LYS A 214 13.33 -22.96 -6.72
N ARG A 215 14.21 -22.19 -7.38
CA ARG A 215 15.56 -21.87 -6.89
C ARG A 215 15.52 -20.93 -5.70
N VAL A 216 14.72 -19.87 -5.77
CA VAL A 216 14.57 -18.87 -4.71
C VAL A 216 13.75 -19.42 -3.56
N PHE A 217 12.64 -20.10 -3.84
CA PHE A 217 11.65 -20.48 -2.83
C PHE A 217 11.70 -21.95 -2.41
N GLY A 218 12.18 -22.84 -3.27
CA GLY A 218 12.43 -24.25 -2.94
C GLY A 218 13.77 -24.50 -2.24
N ALA A 219 14.68 -23.52 -2.25
CA ALA A 219 15.93 -23.57 -1.48
C ALA A 219 15.86 -22.78 -0.17
N THR A 220 14.80 -22.00 0.06
CA THR A 220 14.64 -21.20 1.27
C THR A 220 13.98 -22.00 2.38
N ASP A 221 14.59 -21.93 3.55
CA ASP A 221 14.03 -22.46 4.78
C ASP A 221 12.74 -21.72 5.19
N LYS A 222 12.00 -22.35 6.12
CA LYS A 222 10.77 -21.81 6.72
C LYS A 222 10.96 -20.39 7.30
N GLU A 223 12.16 -20.07 7.82
CA GLU A 223 12.43 -18.76 8.40
C GLU A 223 12.47 -17.65 7.33
N THR A 224 13.12 -17.89 6.19
CA THR A 224 13.17 -16.94 5.08
C THR A 224 11.77 -16.67 4.51
N TRP A 225 10.92 -17.68 4.46
CA TRP A 225 9.54 -17.51 4.02
C TRP A 225 8.64 -16.81 5.03
N ASN A 226 8.84 -17.06 6.33
CA ASN A 226 8.19 -16.26 7.36
C ASN A 226 8.57 -14.78 7.22
N GLN A 227 9.82 -14.48 6.89
CA GLN A 227 10.24 -13.10 6.59
C GLN A 227 9.50 -12.54 5.38
N PHE A 228 9.32 -13.32 4.31
CA PHE A 228 8.57 -12.90 3.13
C PHE A 228 7.07 -12.70 3.40
N ALA A 229 6.43 -13.61 4.12
CA ALA A 229 5.03 -13.49 4.52
C ALA A 229 4.82 -12.23 5.38
N ASN A 230 5.72 -11.99 6.34
CA ASN A 230 5.71 -10.78 7.14
C ASN A 230 5.85 -9.53 6.26
N LEU A 231 6.74 -9.52 5.25
CA LEU A 231 6.85 -8.41 4.30
C LEU A 231 5.56 -8.16 3.52
N ILE A 232 4.82 -9.20 3.14
CA ILE A 232 3.51 -9.05 2.50
C ILE A 232 2.51 -8.41 3.48
N LEU A 233 2.41 -8.94 4.70
CA LEU A 233 1.52 -8.41 5.74
C LEU A 233 1.84 -6.95 6.05
N ASP A 234 3.13 -6.62 6.23
CA ASP A 234 3.60 -5.25 6.42
C ASP A 234 3.13 -4.35 5.27
N SER A 235 3.33 -4.79 4.02
CA SER A 235 2.94 -4.03 2.84
C SER A 235 1.43 -3.79 2.80
N LEU A 236 0.61 -4.81 3.06
CA LEU A 236 -0.85 -4.68 3.12
C LEU A 236 -1.26 -3.67 4.20
N TYR A 237 -0.73 -3.83 5.41
CA TYR A 237 -1.04 -2.97 6.54
C TYR A 237 -0.62 -1.51 6.28
N ILE A 238 0.59 -1.28 5.78
CA ILE A 238 1.10 0.04 5.37
C ILE A 238 0.14 0.72 4.37
N ASN A 239 -0.33 -0.02 3.37
CA ASN A 239 -1.24 0.53 2.36
C ASN A 239 -2.59 0.93 2.98
N HIS A 240 -3.16 0.12 3.86
CA HIS A 240 -4.41 0.47 4.55
C HIS A 240 -4.26 1.72 5.43
N LEU A 241 -3.18 1.83 6.18
CA LEU A 241 -2.90 3.01 7.01
C LEU A 241 -2.76 4.28 6.17
N LEU A 242 -1.93 4.22 5.13
CA LEU A 242 -1.72 5.36 4.24
C LEU A 242 -3.01 5.74 3.49
N PHE A 243 -3.89 4.79 3.16
CA PHE A 243 -5.20 5.06 2.55
C PHE A 243 -6.11 5.84 3.49
N GLY A 244 -6.31 5.34 4.72
CA GLY A 244 -7.12 6.02 5.72
C GLY A 244 -6.59 7.43 6.03
N LEU A 245 -5.27 7.57 6.18
CA LEU A 245 -4.64 8.89 6.37
C LEU A 245 -4.83 9.82 5.16
N SER A 246 -4.78 9.28 3.93
CA SER A 246 -5.03 10.09 2.73
C SER A 246 -6.48 10.56 2.67
N ILE A 247 -7.46 9.73 3.06
CA ILE A 247 -8.86 10.14 3.18
C ILE A 247 -9.01 11.26 4.22
N ILE A 248 -8.31 11.19 5.34
CA ILE A 248 -8.38 12.24 6.36
C ILE A 248 -7.78 13.55 5.83
N MET A 249 -6.67 13.49 5.08
CA MET A 249 -5.86 14.69 4.78
C MET A 249 -6.06 15.29 3.39
N ASP A 250 -6.55 14.54 2.41
CA ASP A 250 -6.76 15.03 1.03
C ASP A 250 -7.67 16.28 0.97
N PRO A 251 -8.77 16.42 1.76
CA PRO A 251 -9.60 17.64 1.78
C PRO A 251 -8.83 18.91 2.20
N HIS A 252 -7.70 18.74 2.90
CA HIS A 252 -6.92 19.82 3.50
C HIS A 252 -5.70 20.21 2.67
N ALA A 253 -5.43 19.52 1.56
CA ALA A 253 -4.20 19.69 0.80
C ALA A 253 -4.06 21.10 0.19
N ILE A 254 -5.17 21.75 -0.18
CA ILE A 254 -5.19 23.12 -0.73
C ILE A 254 -5.64 24.12 0.34
N SER A 255 -6.77 23.83 1.00
CA SER A 255 -7.44 24.76 1.93
C SER A 255 -6.57 25.15 3.12
N ALA A 256 -5.73 24.24 3.65
CA ALA A 256 -4.83 24.58 4.75
C ALA A 256 -3.70 25.57 4.37
N ARG A 257 -3.47 25.80 3.07
CA ARG A 257 -2.36 26.64 2.56
C ARG A 257 -2.81 28.00 2.06
N TYR A 258 -3.90 28.02 1.31
CA TYR A 258 -4.29 29.19 0.53
C TYR A 258 -5.68 29.64 1.00
N PRO A 259 -5.81 30.88 1.51
CA PRO A 259 -7.12 31.47 1.64
C PRO A 259 -7.73 31.69 0.25
N ASP A 260 -9.05 31.63 0.16
CA ASP A 260 -9.82 32.10 -0.99
C ASP A 260 -10.89 33.12 -0.56
N GLU A 261 -11.78 33.51 -1.47
CA GLU A 261 -12.81 34.53 -1.17
C GLU A 261 -13.78 34.09 -0.06
N ASP A 262 -13.97 32.78 0.13
CA ASP A 262 -14.95 32.20 1.06
C ASP A 262 -14.30 31.38 2.20
N PHE A 263 -12.98 31.18 2.18
CA PHE A 263 -12.25 30.33 3.12
C PHE A 263 -11.02 31.03 3.72
N ASN A 264 -11.00 31.17 5.04
CA ASN A 264 -9.83 31.62 5.80
C ASN A 264 -9.29 30.47 6.68
N PRO A 265 -8.13 29.87 6.37
CA PRO A 265 -7.57 28.78 7.16
C PRO A 265 -7.32 29.16 8.62
N MET A 266 -6.99 30.42 8.91
CA MET A 266 -6.73 30.89 10.28
C MET A 266 -8.00 30.93 11.15
N GLU A 267 -9.17 31.06 10.53
CA GLU A 267 -10.47 31.05 11.22
C GLU A 267 -11.10 29.66 11.23
N PHE A 268 -10.82 28.84 10.21
CA PHE A 268 -11.39 27.50 10.08
C PHE A 268 -10.73 26.47 11.01
N TYR A 269 -9.39 26.39 11.02
CA TYR A 269 -8.69 25.39 11.82
C TYR A 269 -8.53 25.86 13.27
N THR A 270 -9.56 25.60 14.08
CA THR A 270 -9.59 25.91 15.51
C THR A 270 -9.60 24.63 16.35
N LEU A 271 -9.44 24.76 17.67
CA LEU A 271 -9.49 23.64 18.59
C LEU A 271 -10.89 22.99 18.67
N GLU A 272 -11.92 23.63 18.12
CA GLU A 272 -13.29 23.09 18.07
C GLU A 272 -13.47 22.14 16.88
N LEU A 273 -12.60 22.24 15.86
CA LEU A 273 -12.66 21.41 14.67
C LEU A 273 -12.32 19.94 15.03
N PRO A 274 -13.18 18.97 14.71
CA PRO A 274 -12.95 17.54 14.97
C PRO A 274 -11.55 17.06 14.57
N LEU A 275 -11.09 17.43 13.38
CA LEU A 275 -9.75 17.08 12.90
C LEU A 275 -8.65 17.59 13.83
N VAL A 276 -8.73 18.85 14.27
CA VAL A 276 -7.72 19.45 15.15
C VAL A 276 -7.74 18.76 16.51
N THR A 277 -8.93 18.47 17.07
CA THR A 277 -9.01 17.75 18.36
C THR A 277 -8.41 16.34 18.30
N LYS A 278 -8.57 15.65 17.17
CA LYS A 278 -8.08 14.28 16.96
C LYS A 278 -6.66 14.21 16.42
N LEU A 279 -6.06 15.34 16.01
CA LEU A 279 -4.73 15.39 15.42
C LEU A 279 -3.66 14.67 16.24
N PRO A 280 -3.60 14.77 17.59
CA PRO A 280 -2.63 14.02 18.38
C PRO A 280 -2.70 12.50 18.15
N LYS A 281 -3.91 11.93 18.11
CA LYS A 281 -4.10 10.50 17.83
C LYS A 281 -3.67 10.15 16.40
N ILE A 282 -4.06 10.96 15.42
CA ILE A 282 -3.76 10.72 14.00
C ILE A 282 -2.24 10.83 13.74
N THR A 283 -1.55 11.78 14.37
CA THR A 283 -0.09 11.92 14.27
C THR A 283 0.65 10.75 14.91
N ALA A 284 0.15 10.18 16.02
CA ALA A 284 0.74 8.98 16.64
C ALA A 284 0.65 7.76 15.73
N ILE A 285 -0.50 7.54 15.07
CA ILE A 285 -0.68 6.50 14.05
C ILE A 285 0.33 6.71 12.91
N THR A 286 0.47 7.96 12.45
CA THR A 286 1.40 8.30 11.36
C THR A 286 2.86 8.07 11.77
N GLU A 287 3.24 8.38 13.01
CA GLU A 287 4.59 8.10 13.52
C GLU A 287 4.91 6.61 13.46
N GLY A 288 3.99 5.76 13.96
CA GLY A 288 4.11 4.31 13.86
C GLY A 288 4.25 3.82 12.42
N LEU A 289 3.43 4.35 11.51
CA LEU A 289 3.51 4.06 10.08
C LEU A 289 4.87 4.44 9.45
N LEU A 290 5.42 5.62 9.77
CA LEU A 290 6.70 6.04 9.20
C LEU A 290 7.86 5.18 9.71
N VAL A 291 7.79 4.69 10.95
CA VAL A 291 8.74 3.69 11.49
C VAL A 291 8.57 2.36 10.78
N LEU A 292 7.33 1.91 10.57
CA LEU A 292 7.02 0.67 9.88
C LEU A 292 7.55 0.68 8.44
N LEU A 293 7.34 1.77 7.70
CA LEU A 293 7.90 1.99 6.35
C LEU A 293 9.43 1.89 6.33
N ASP A 294 10.11 2.49 7.30
CA ASP A 294 11.58 2.46 7.41
C ASP A 294 12.10 1.03 7.61
N ASN A 295 11.45 0.28 8.52
CA ASN A 295 11.74 -1.11 8.80
C ASN A 295 11.44 -2.00 7.58
N PHE A 296 10.34 -1.74 6.89
CA PHE A 296 9.95 -2.44 5.67
C PHE A 296 11.00 -2.24 4.57
N TYR A 297 11.42 -1.00 4.30
CA TYR A 297 12.46 -0.73 3.31
C TYR A 297 13.79 -1.38 3.68
N SER A 298 14.18 -1.31 4.96
CA SER A 298 15.41 -1.93 5.44
C SER A 298 15.41 -3.46 5.25
N ARG A 299 14.30 -4.13 5.57
CA ARG A 299 14.15 -5.57 5.38
C ARG A 299 14.17 -5.98 3.91
N VAL A 300 13.45 -5.27 3.05
CA VAL A 300 13.49 -5.54 1.60
C VAL A 300 14.90 -5.32 1.05
N GLN A 301 15.59 -4.26 1.50
CA GLN A 301 16.95 -3.96 1.04
C GLN A 301 17.99 -4.97 1.50
N GLY A 302 17.83 -5.52 2.71
CA GLY A 302 18.70 -6.56 3.28
C GLY A 302 18.30 -7.99 2.88
N SER A 303 17.15 -8.19 2.23
CA SER A 303 16.67 -9.52 1.87
C SER A 303 17.52 -10.18 0.79
N GLU A 304 17.68 -11.51 0.92
CA GLU A 304 18.24 -12.37 -0.13
C GLU A 304 17.51 -12.17 -1.47
N LEU A 305 16.21 -11.89 -1.45
CA LEU A 305 15.41 -11.59 -2.63
C LEU A 305 15.97 -10.43 -3.46
N ARG A 306 16.45 -9.36 -2.81
CA ARG A 306 17.10 -8.25 -3.52
C ARG A 306 18.48 -8.64 -4.04
N ARG A 307 19.25 -9.43 -3.27
CA ARG A 307 20.55 -9.96 -3.73
C ARG A 307 20.37 -10.77 -5.01
N LEU A 308 19.40 -11.68 -5.01
CA LEU A 308 19.03 -12.54 -6.14
C LEU A 308 18.51 -11.71 -7.34
N ALA A 309 17.70 -10.68 -7.10
CA ALA A 309 17.22 -9.78 -8.16
C ALA A 309 18.31 -8.90 -8.78
N LEU A 310 19.36 -8.54 -8.03
CA LEU A 310 20.49 -7.74 -8.52
C LEU A 310 21.54 -8.61 -9.24
N GLU A 311 21.77 -9.83 -8.77
CA GLU A 311 22.66 -10.81 -9.43
C GLU A 311 22.15 -11.16 -10.84
N ASN A 312 20.84 -11.13 -11.07
CA ASN A 312 20.23 -11.47 -12.36
C ASN A 312 20.03 -10.28 -13.32
N ASN A 313 20.23 -9.03 -12.88
CA ASN A 313 20.08 -7.81 -13.71
C ASN A 313 21.42 -7.26 -14.23
N THR A 314 22.51 -8.04 -14.19
CA THR A 314 23.84 -7.60 -14.67
C THR A 314 24.22 -8.08 -16.08
N ASP A 315 23.36 -8.80 -16.79
CA ASP A 315 23.61 -9.26 -18.16
C ASP A 315 22.43 -9.00 -19.14
N ILE A 316 22.00 -7.73 -19.27
CA ILE A 316 21.27 -7.24 -20.46
C ILE A 316 21.88 -5.93 -20.95
#